data_AF-A0A3C0N7U8-F1
#
_entry.id   AF-A0A3C0N7U8-F1
#
_cell.length_a   1.000
_cell.length_b   1.000
_cell.length_c   1.000
_cell.angle_alpha   90.00
_cell.angle_beta   90.00
_cell.angle_gamma   90.00
#
_symmetry.space_group_name_H-M   'P 1'
#
loop_
_entity.id
_entity.type
_entity.pdbx_description
1 polymer ?
#
loop_
_entity_poly.entity_id
_entity_poly.type
_entity_poly.pdbx_seq_one_letter_code
_entity_poly.pdbx_strand_id
1 'polypeptide(L)' 'MAKVTVTLYMDEKDKEALQRLADSQERSLSQMAVLILKRAIRQAQEAGEIPPEKEPPIR' A
#
# COMPACT_ATOMS: atom_id res chain seq x y z
N MET A 1 -9.59 2.18 12.43
CA MET A 1 -9.10 1.45 11.24
C MET A 1 -10.28 0.98 10.43
N ALA A 2 -10.38 1.38 9.15
CA ALA A 2 -11.36 0.84 8.23
C ALA A 2 -10.76 -0.39 7.52
N LYS A 3 -11.52 -1.49 7.44
CA LYS A 3 -11.14 -2.67 6.65
C LYS A 3 -11.75 -2.52 5.25
N VAL A 4 -10.90 -2.52 4.23
CA VAL A 4 -11.31 -2.51 2.83
C VAL A 4 -10.81 -3.79 2.17
N THR A 5 -11.65 -4.44 1.37
CA THR A 5 -11.27 -5.59 0.55
C THR A 5 -11.10 -5.13 -0.89
N VAL A 6 -9.97 -5.43 -1.50
CA VAL A 6 -9.67 -5.11 -2.91
C VAL A 6 -9.19 -6.36 -3.63
N THR A 7 -9.51 -6.46 -4.91
CA THR A 7 -8.96 -7.46 -5.83
C THR A 7 -7.92 -6.79 -6.71
N LEU A 8 -6.69 -7.32 -6.73
CA LEU A 8 -5.58 -6.79 -7.51
C LEU A 8 -5.32 -7.69 -8.72
N TYR A 9 -5.29 -7.08 -9.91
CA TYR A 9 -4.86 -7.73 -11.14
C TYR A 9 -3.46 -7.21 -11.49
N MET A 10 -2.51 -8.12 -11.68
CA MET A 10 -1.14 -7.80 -12.07
C MET A 10 -0.56 -8.99 -12.83
N ASP A 11 0.51 -8.73 -13.60
CA ASP A 11 1.24 -9.79 -14.28
C ASP A 11 1.83 -10.79 -13.28
N GLU A 12 1.99 -12.04 -13.71
CA GLU A 12 2.53 -13.11 -12.87
C GLU A 12 3.94 -12.78 -12.37
N LYS A 13 4.79 -12.22 -13.23
CA LYS A 13 6.15 -11.77 -12.88
C LYS A 13 6.15 -10.75 -11.73
N ASP A 14 5.16 -9.86 -11.69
CA ASP A 14 5.07 -8.78 -10.71
C ASP A 14 4.54 -9.33 -9.38
N LYS A 15 3.57 -10.26 -9.45
CA LYS A 15 3.10 -11.02 -8.29
C LYS A 15 4.25 -11.79 -7.63
N GLU A 16 5.09 -12.46 -8.41
CA GLU A 16 6.26 -13.16 -7.88
C GLU A 16 7.29 -12.21 -7.26
N ALA A 17 7.55 -11.07 -7.90
CA ALA A 17 8.44 -10.06 -7.34
C ALA A 17 7.90 -9.53 -6.00
N LEU A 18 6.60 -9.27 -5.91
CA LEU A 18 5.94 -8.87 -4.67
C LEU A 18 6.04 -9.95 -3.59
N GLN A 19 5.87 -11.22 -3.94
CA GLN A 19 6.02 -12.34 -3.01
C GLN A 19 7.45 -12.43 -2.46
N ARG A 20 8.47 -12.38 -3.32
CA ARG A 20 9.88 -12.39 -2.90
C ARG A 20 10.21 -11.23 -1.96
N LEU A 21 9.67 -10.04 -2.22
CA LEU A 21 9.85 -8.88 -1.36
C LEU A 21 9.16 -9.04 0.00
N ALA A 22 8.00 -9.68 0.03
CA ALA A 22 7.29 -9.97 1.26
C ALA A 22 8.08 -10.99 2.11
N ASP A 23 8.57 -12.06 1.47
CA ASP A 23 9.36 -13.11 2.12
C ASP A 23 10.67 -12.56 2.71
N SER A 24 11.38 -11.68 1.97
CA SER A 24 12.64 -11.08 2.44
C SER A 24 12.47 -10.19 3.68
N GLN A 25 11.24 -9.81 4.01
CA GLN A 25 10.90 -8.98 5.16
C GLN A 25 10.05 -9.72 6.20
N GLU A 26 9.90 -11.05 6.06
CA GLU A 26 9.08 -11.91 6.94
C GLU A 26 7.62 -11.42 7.05
N ARG A 27 7.06 -10.95 5.93
CA ARG A 27 5.70 -10.39 5.84
C ARG A 27 4.82 -11.21 4.90
N SER A 28 3.50 -11.09 5.09
CA SER A 28 2.55 -11.63 4.11
C SER A 28 2.44 -10.73 2.87
N LEU A 29 2.03 -11.32 1.75
CA LEU A 29 1.78 -10.58 0.50
C LEU A 29 0.82 -9.39 0.71
N SER A 30 -0.27 -9.60 1.46
CA SER A 30 -1.25 -8.55 1.76
C SER A 30 -0.66 -7.40 2.59
N GLN A 31 0.19 -7.73 3.57
CA GLN A 31 0.89 -6.70 4.35
C GLN A 31 1.85 -5.90 3.47
N MET A 32 2.58 -6.57 2.58
CA MET A 32 3.50 -5.91 1.64
C MET A 32 2.75 -5.00 0.66
N ALA A 33 1.64 -5.48 0.10
CA ALA A 33 0.79 -4.68 -0.79
C ALA A 33 0.29 -3.41 -0.09
N VAL A 34 -0.17 -3.51 1.17
CA VAL A 34 -0.60 -2.34 1.96
C VAL A 34 0.55 -1.35 2.18
N LEU A 35 1.77 -1.82 2.44
CA LEU A 35 2.93 -0.93 2.61
C LEU A 35 3.26 -0.17 1.34
N ILE A 36 3.24 -0.84 0.19
CA ILE A 36 3.49 -0.22 -1.11
C ILE A 36 2.42 0.82 -1.41
N LEU A 37 1.13 0.48 -1.19
CA LEU A 37 0.02 1.42 -1.37
C LEU A 37 0.18 2.65 -0.47
N LYS A 38 0.54 2.47 0.81
CA LYS A 38 0.79 3.59 1.74
C LYS A 38 1.92 4.49 1.25
N ARG A 39 3.01 3.91 0.73
CA ARG A 39 4.13 4.68 0.19
C ARG A 39 3.71 5.47 -1.05
N ALA A 40 2.95 4.87 -1.96
CA ALA A 40 2.45 5.54 -3.16
C ALA A 40 1.50 6.69 -2.81
N ILE A 41 0.56 6.48 -1.87
CA ILE A 41 -0.34 7.53 -1.37
C ILE A 41 0.46 8.69 -0.79
N ARG A 42 1.45 8.42 0.07
CA ARG A 42 2.30 9.46 0.64
C ARG A 42 3.06 10.25 -0.42
N GLN A 43 3.62 9.57 -1.43
CA GLN A 43 4.30 10.24 -2.55
C GLN A 43 3.36 11.14 -3.34
N ALA A 44 2.14 10.67 -3.62
CA ALA A 44 1.12 11.48 -4.30
C ALA A 44 0.70 12.70 -3.47
N GLN A 45 0.67 12.57 -2.13
CA GLN A 45 0.44 13.71 -1.23
C GLN A 45 1.59 14.71 -1.26
N GLU A 46 2.83 14.24 -1.19
CA GLU A 46 4.04 15.08 -1.24
C GLU A 46 4.18 15.79 -2.59
N ALA A 47 3.75 15.17 -3.69
CA ALA A 47 3.68 15.76 -5.02
C ALA A 47 2.49 16.72 -5.22
N GLY A 48 1.55 16.78 -4.28
CA GLY A 48 0.34 17.60 -4.37
C GLY A 48 -0.74 17.06 -5.30
N GLU A 49 -0.64 15.80 -5.75
CA GLU A 49 -1.63 15.13 -6.61
C GLU A 49 -2.93 14.81 -5.85
N ILE A 50 -2.80 14.48 -4.56
CA ILE A 50 -3.93 14.27 -3.65
C ILE A 50 -3.70 15.06 -2.36
N PRO A 51 -4.76 15.52 -1.67
CA PRO A 51 -4.61 16.28 -0.44
C PRO A 51 -3.94 15.42 0.67
N PRO A 52 -3.15 16.05 1.55
CA PRO A 52 -2.58 15.36 2.70
C PRO A 52 -3.69 14.81 3.60
N GLU A 53 -3.37 13.75 4.33
CA GLU A 53 -4.29 13.12 5.29
C GLU A 53 -4.74 14.21 6.28
N LYS A 54 -6.01 14.61 6.21
CA LYS A 54 -6.61 15.43 7.24
C LYS A 54 -6.77 14.50 8.44
N GLU A 55 -5.87 14.61 9.43
CA GLU A 55 -6.13 14.03 10.75
C GLU A 55 -7.55 14.46 11.16
N PRO A 56 -8.45 13.51 11.48
CA PRO A 56 -9.76 13.89 11.98
C PRO A 56 -9.53 14.74 13.23
N PRO A 57 -10.26 15.85 13.42
CA PRO A 57 -10.14 16.62 14.64
C PRO A 57 -10.39 15.68 15.81
N ILE A 58 -9.42 15.63 16.73
CA ILE A 58 -9.58 14.99 18.03
C ILE A 58 -10.80 15.64 18.67
N ARG A 59 -11.91 14.91 18.73
CA ARG A 59 -13.14 15.31 19.41
C ARG A 59 -13.16 14.72 20.80
#